data_AF-A0A2C9M5Y6-F1
#
_entry.id   AF-A0A2C9M5Y6-F1
#
_cell.length_a   1.000
_cell.length_b   1.000
_cell.length_c   1.000
_cell.angle_alpha   90.00
_cell.angle_beta   90.00
_cell.angle_gamma   90.00
#
_symmetry.space_group_name_H-M   'P 1'
#
loop_
_entity.id
_entity.type
_entity.pdbx_description
1 polymer ?
#
loop_
_entity_poly.entity_id
_entity_poly.type
_entity_poly.pdbx_seq_one_letter_code
_entity_poly.pdbx_strand_id
1 'polypeptide(L)'
;MDQAKETGKVDFFNTLSKLRQDRICMIQTVEQYVFLHKFARVALLCMGTFITQSNISERVVDLNKRINSMSKMEEEFSSLCEMCHCPDESESGNENMTEADQLYQNVKCATEQKKDRFPELAPS
;
A
#
# COMPACT_ATOMS: atom_id res chain seq x y z
N MET A 1 11.37 2.18 12.56
CA MET A 1 10.88 3.43 11.97
C MET A 1 11.36 4.66 12.73
N ASP A 2 11.95 4.48 13.92
CA ASP A 2 12.35 5.58 14.80
C ASP A 2 13.46 6.44 14.20
N GLN A 3 14.39 5.84 13.45
CA GLN A 3 15.40 6.56 12.67
C GLN A 3 14.76 7.56 11.69
N ALA A 4 13.66 7.18 11.03
CA ALA A 4 12.94 8.04 10.10
C ALA A 4 12.27 9.22 10.82
N LYS A 5 11.70 8.97 12.00
CA LYS A 5 11.04 9.99 12.82
C LYS A 5 12.03 11.02 13.36
N GLU A 6 13.24 10.59 13.71
CA GLU A 6 14.26 11.46 14.30
C GLU A 6 15.11 12.19 13.26
N THR A 7 15.46 11.54 12.16
CA THR A 7 16.42 12.08 11.17
C THR A 7 15.80 12.45 9.82
N GLY A 8 14.52 12.11 9.61
CA GLY A 8 13.83 12.27 8.33
C GLY A 8 14.33 11.32 7.22
N LYS A 9 15.26 10.41 7.54
CA LYS A 9 15.86 9.48 6.56
C LYS A 9 15.96 8.07 7.16
N VAL A 10 15.90 7.06 6.29
CA VAL A 10 16.13 5.66 6.68
C VAL A 10 17.32 5.13 5.90
N ASP A 11 18.34 4.69 6.61
CA ASP A 11 19.51 4.06 6.02
C ASP A 11 19.35 2.54 6.04
N PHE A 12 18.76 2.01 4.98
CA PHE A 12 18.53 0.57 4.85
C PHE A 12 19.83 -0.22 4.77
N PHE A 13 20.88 0.32 4.16
CA PHE A 13 22.13 -0.41 3.97
C PHE A 13 22.82 -0.64 5.33
N ASN A 14 22.99 0.42 6.12
CA ASN A 14 23.61 0.29 7.44
C ASN A 14 22.72 -0.50 8.40
N THR A 15 21.39 -0.36 8.31
CA THR A 15 20.46 -1.14 9.12
C THR A 15 20.56 -2.64 8.80
N LEU A 16 20.55 -3.02 7.52
CA LEU A 16 20.68 -4.42 7.13
C LEU A 16 22.07 -4.97 7.40
N SER A 17 23.12 -4.15 7.30
CA SER A 17 24.48 -4.56 7.62
C SER A 17 24.61 -4.94 9.10
N LYS A 18 24.02 -4.15 10.02
CA LYS A 18 23.94 -4.49 11.44
C LYS A 18 23.11 -5.75 11.68
N LEU A 19 21.93 -5.85 11.06
CA LEU A 19 21.07 -7.02 11.19
C LEU A 19 21.74 -8.33 10.74
N ARG A 20 22.59 -8.26 9.69
CA ARG A 20 23.36 -9.41 9.21
C ARG A 20 24.53 -9.81 10.10
N GLN A 21 25.02 -8.90 10.96
CA GLN A 21 26.00 -9.22 12.00
C GLN A 21 25.35 -10.07 13.09
N ASP A 22 24.11 -9.76 13.47
CA ASP A 22 23.37 -10.49 14.50
C ASP A 22 22.79 -11.81 13.99
N ARG A 23 22.26 -11.83 12.77
CA ARG A 23 21.74 -13.03 12.10
C ARG A 23 22.09 -13.03 10.63
N ILE A 24 22.96 -13.96 10.26
CA ILE A 24 23.40 -14.18 8.88
C ILE A 24 22.17 -14.40 8.00
N CYS A 25 22.25 -13.97 6.73
CA CYS A 25 21.22 -14.24 5.72
C CYS A 25 19.89 -13.48 5.91
N MET A 26 19.89 -12.33 6.58
CA MET A 26 18.75 -11.41 6.60
C MET A 26 18.62 -10.63 5.28
N ILE A 27 17.45 -10.72 4.63
CA ILE A 27 17.09 -10.08 3.34
C ILE A 27 18.13 -10.38 2.26
N GLN A 28 17.95 -11.51 1.58
CA GLN A 28 18.93 -12.06 0.65
C GLN A 28 18.64 -11.71 -0.80
N THR A 29 17.37 -11.51 -1.15
CA THR A 29 16.98 -11.28 -2.54
C THR A 29 16.80 -9.80 -2.83
N VAL A 30 17.06 -9.43 -4.09
CA VAL A 30 16.83 -8.06 -4.59
C VAL A 30 15.36 -7.68 -4.41
N GLU A 31 14.44 -8.61 -4.69
CA GLU A 31 13.01 -8.40 -4.52
C GLU A 31 12.61 -8.08 -3.08
N GLN A 32 13.20 -8.78 -2.10
CA GLN A 32 12.95 -8.49 -0.67
C GLN A 32 13.48 -7.10 -0.29
N TYR A 33 14.61 -6.68 -0.85
CA TYR A 33 15.16 -5.34 -0.63
C TYR A 33 14.25 -4.26 -1.24
N VAL A 34 13.80 -4.45 -2.49
CA VAL A 34 12.82 -3.56 -3.16
C VAL A 34 11.52 -3.50 -2.37
N PHE A 35 11.02 -4.65 -1.89
CA PHE A 35 9.84 -4.72 -1.05
C PHE A 35 10.01 -3.93 0.24
N LEU A 36 11.16 -4.04 0.90
CA LEU A 36 11.44 -3.28 2.14
C LEU A 36 11.36 -1.77 1.91
N HIS A 37 11.93 -1.27 0.80
CA HIS A 37 11.84 0.14 0.41
C HIS A 37 10.39 0.58 0.17
N LYS A 38 9.62 -0.22 -0.60
CA LYS A 38 8.20 0.04 -0.85
C LYS A 38 7.39 0.04 0.45
N PHE A 39 7.59 -0.97 1.29
CA PHE A 39 6.93 -1.11 2.58
C PHE A 39 7.23 0.08 3.49
N ALA A 40 8.49 0.50 3.59
CA ALA A 40 8.86 1.65 4.41
C ALA A 40 8.22 2.95 3.91
N ARG A 41 8.14 3.16 2.59
CA ARG A 41 7.43 4.32 2.00
C ARG A 41 5.96 4.34 2.41
N VAL A 42 5.27 3.20 2.33
CA VAL A 42 3.87 3.06 2.76
C VAL A 42 3.74 3.28 4.27
N ALA A 43 4.62 2.68 5.06
CA ALA A 43 4.57 2.77 6.51
C ALA A 43 4.84 4.19 7.03
N LEU A 44 5.61 5.02 6.30
CA LEU A 44 5.78 6.43 6.59
C LEU A 44 4.52 7.25 6.28
N LEU A 45 3.87 6.97 5.14
CA LEU A 45 2.64 7.66 4.75
C LEU A 45 1.46 7.33 5.66
N CYS A 46 1.34 6.05 6.04
CA CYS A 46 0.34 5.57 6.99
C CYS A 46 0.72 5.84 8.45
N MET A 47 1.84 6.53 8.71
CA MET A 47 2.23 6.88 10.06
C MET A 47 1.26 7.93 10.62
N GLY A 48 0.50 7.58 11.65
CA GLY A 48 -0.52 8.46 12.24
C GLY A 48 -1.95 8.17 11.79
N THR A 49 -2.17 7.18 10.89
CA THR A 49 -3.52 6.67 10.62
C THR A 49 -3.97 5.60 11.62
N PHE A 50 -3.03 5.05 12.41
CA PHE A 50 -3.34 4.19 13.54
C PHE A 50 -3.96 4.99 14.68
N ILE A 51 -5.20 4.64 15.04
CA ILE A 51 -5.94 5.25 16.14
C ILE A 51 -6.39 4.19 17.13
N THR A 52 -6.43 4.56 18.41
CA THR A 52 -7.04 3.72 19.44
C THR A 52 -8.54 3.95 19.49
N GLN A 53 -9.29 3.01 20.07
CA GLN A 53 -10.75 3.11 20.19
C GLN A 53 -11.20 4.42 20.87
N SER A 54 -10.46 4.87 21.89
CA SER A 54 -10.76 6.08 22.64
C SER A 54 -10.62 7.37 21.82
N ASN A 55 -9.82 7.35 20.75
CA ASN A 55 -9.55 8.54 19.93
C ASN A 55 -10.35 8.61 18.63
N ILE A 56 -11.28 7.67 18.38
CA ILE A 56 -12.06 7.64 17.13
C ILE A 56 -12.84 8.94 16.91
N SER A 57 -13.61 9.38 17.91
CA SER A 57 -14.46 10.57 17.77
C SER A 57 -13.64 11.84 17.47
N GLU A 58 -12.52 12.01 18.17
CA GLU A 58 -11.59 13.12 17.95
C GLU A 58 -11.00 13.06 16.54
N ARG A 59 -10.57 11.87 16.11
CA ARG A 59 -10.00 11.67 14.77
C ARG A 59 -11.00 11.96 13.67
N VAL A 60 -12.25 11.54 13.81
CA VAL A 60 -13.31 11.79 12.81
C VAL A 60 -13.59 13.28 12.67
N VAL A 61 -13.65 14.02 13.79
CA VAL A 61 -13.78 15.48 13.76
C VAL A 61 -12.60 16.11 13.05
N ASP A 62 -11.38 15.65 13.35
CA ASP A 62 -10.16 16.16 12.71
C ASP A 62 -10.09 15.85 11.20
N LEU A 63 -10.50 14.65 10.79
CA LEU A 63 -10.58 14.22 9.40
C LEU A 63 -11.56 15.07 8.58
N ASN A 64 -12.65 15.53 9.21
CA ASN A 64 -13.67 16.33 8.57
C ASN A 64 -13.33 17.83 8.49
N LYS A 65 -12.23 18.27 9.13
CA LYS A 65 -11.79 19.67 9.03
C LYS A 65 -11.34 19.97 7.60
N ARG A 66 -11.85 21.07 7.05
CA ARG A 66 -11.34 21.69 5.82
C ARG A 66 -10.32 22.76 6.19
N ILE A 67 -9.05 22.48 5.93
CA ILE A 67 -7.99 23.47 6.05
C ILE A 67 -7.82 24.18 4.69
N ASN A 68 -8.01 23.45 3.59
CA ASN A 68 -7.90 23.95 2.21
C ASN A 68 -9.19 23.62 1.40
N SER A 69 -9.08 23.53 0.07
CA SER A 69 -10.15 23.05 -0.82
C SER A 69 -10.56 21.59 -0.58
N MET A 70 -9.80 20.84 0.22
CA MET A 70 -10.04 19.45 0.60
C MET A 70 -10.10 19.31 2.12
N SER A 71 -10.88 18.34 2.57
CA SER A 71 -10.84 17.82 3.94
C SER A 71 -9.59 16.97 4.16
N LYS A 72 -9.17 16.85 5.42
CA LYS A 72 -8.03 15.99 5.78
C LYS A 72 -8.26 14.52 5.39
N MET A 73 -9.52 14.06 5.37
CA MET A 73 -9.88 12.74 4.83
C MET A 73 -9.57 12.61 3.34
N GLU A 74 -9.94 13.61 2.53
CA GLU A 74 -9.67 13.63 1.09
C GLU A 74 -8.16 13.67 0.79
N GLU A 75 -7.40 14.43 1.59
CA GLU A 75 -5.93 14.49 1.48
C GLU A 75 -5.26 13.14 1.77
N GLU A 76 -5.66 12.48 2.86
CA GLU A 76 -5.15 11.14 3.21
C GLU A 76 -5.52 10.10 2.15
N PHE A 77 -6.75 10.18 1.61
CA PHE A 77 -7.20 9.27 0.56
C PHE A 77 -6.43 9.47 -0.76
N SER A 78 -6.24 10.71 -1.20
CA SER A 78 -5.46 11.03 -2.41
C SER A 78 -4.03 10.48 -2.32
N SER A 79 -3.40 10.67 -1.16
CA SER A 79 -2.04 10.19 -0.88
C SER A 79 -1.94 8.66 -0.97
N LEU A 80 -2.99 7.93 -0.55
CA LEU A 80 -3.07 6.48 -0.71
C LEU A 80 -3.25 6.08 -2.18
N CYS A 81 -4.09 6.80 -2.93
CA CYS A 81 -4.31 6.53 -4.35
C CYS A 81 -3.02 6.70 -5.16
N GLU A 82 -2.28 7.80 -5.00
CA GLU A 82 -1.01 8.05 -5.70
C GLU A 82 0.02 6.95 -5.47
N MET A 83 -0.01 6.34 -4.28
CA MET A 83 0.89 5.25 -3.89
C MET A 83 0.48 3.90 -4.48
N CYS A 84 -0.82 3.68 -4.67
CA CYS A 84 -1.40 2.47 -5.26
C CYS A 84 -1.47 2.50 -6.78
N HIS A 85 -1.17 3.63 -7.43
CA HIS A 85 -0.96 3.68 -8.88
C HIS A 85 0.30 2.86 -9.22
N CYS A 86 0.10 1.58 -9.48
CA CYS A 86 1.00 0.84 -10.34
C CYS A 86 0.84 1.45 -11.74
N PRO A 87 1.90 2.00 -12.36
CA PRO A 87 1.86 2.18 -13.81
C PRO A 87 1.70 0.77 -14.39
N ASP A 88 0.55 0.54 -15.02
CA ASP A 88 0.24 -0.74 -15.65
C ASP A 88 1.39 -1.17 -16.55
N GLU A 89 1.85 -2.40 -16.37
CA GLU A 89 2.59 -3.05 -17.43
C GLU A 89 1.63 -3.22 -18.62
N SER A 90 1.97 -2.55 -19.71
CA SER A 90 1.39 -2.68 -21.05
C SER A 90 -0.10 -2.31 -21.21
N GLU A 91 -0.33 -1.10 -21.73
CA GLU A 91 -1.49 -0.81 -22.58
C GLU A 91 -1.51 -1.80 -23.76
N SER A 92 -2.30 -2.86 -23.65
CA SER A 92 -2.80 -3.62 -24.78
C SER A 92 -4.27 -3.23 -24.95
N GLY A 93 -4.53 -2.24 -25.80
CA GLY A 93 -5.88 -1.87 -26.20
C GLY A 93 -6.64 -3.08 -26.73
N ASN A 94 -7.69 -3.48 -26.02
CA ASN A 94 -8.63 -4.49 -26.51
C ASN A 94 -9.87 -3.78 -27.05
N GLU A 95 -9.94 -3.67 -28.38
CA GLU A 95 -10.98 -2.98 -29.15
C GLU A 95 -12.35 -3.67 -29.17
N ASN A 96 -12.65 -4.59 -28.25
CA ASN A 96 -13.93 -5.31 -28.23
C ASN A 96 -14.48 -5.42 -26.80
N MET A 97 -14.86 -4.28 -26.21
CA MET A 97 -15.38 -4.25 -24.83
C MET A 97 -16.81 -3.72 -24.81
N THR A 98 -17.73 -4.57 -24.35
CA THR A 98 -19.18 -4.29 -24.32
C THR A 98 -19.48 -3.20 -23.28
N GLU A 99 -20.59 -2.48 -23.41
CA GLU A 99 -21.00 -1.42 -22.47
C GLU A 99 -21.07 -1.92 -21.01
N ALA A 100 -21.44 -3.19 -20.79
CA ALA A 100 -21.42 -3.83 -19.48
C ALA A 100 -20.00 -4.03 -18.91
N ASP A 101 -19.00 -4.22 -19.76
CA ASP A 101 -17.60 -4.37 -19.37
C ASP A 101 -16.98 -3.02 -18.95
N GLN A 102 -17.56 -1.91 -19.41
CA GLN A 102 -17.15 -0.56 -19.02
C GLN A 102 -17.68 -0.19 -17.61
N LEU A 103 -18.83 -0.74 -17.22
CA LEU A 103 -19.47 -0.47 -15.93
C LEU A 103 -18.70 -1.01 -14.70
N TYR A 104 -17.78 -1.97 -14.88
CA TYR A 104 -17.00 -2.59 -13.79
C TYR A 104 -15.48 -2.53 -14.01
N GLN A 105 -14.94 -1.41 -14.54
CA GLN A 105 -13.49 -1.28 -14.70
C GLN A 105 -12.70 -1.11 -13.38
N ASN A 106 -13.33 -0.61 -12.32
CA ASN A 106 -12.64 -0.30 -11.04
C ASN A 106 -12.08 -1.53 -10.31
N VAL A 107 -12.34 -2.76 -10.78
CA VAL A 107 -12.00 -4.02 -10.10
C VAL A 107 -11.02 -4.88 -10.92
N LYS A 108 -10.62 -4.45 -12.12
CA LYS A 108 -9.84 -5.30 -13.06
C LYS A 108 -8.48 -5.74 -12.49
N CYS A 109 -7.80 -4.91 -11.70
CA CYS A 109 -6.58 -5.27 -10.98
C CYS A 109 -6.75 -6.36 -9.89
N ALA A 110 -7.98 -6.72 -9.51
CA ALA A 110 -8.24 -7.73 -8.48
C ALA A 110 -8.48 -9.15 -9.03
N THR A 111 -8.75 -9.29 -10.34
CA THR A 111 -9.23 -10.55 -10.95
C THR A 111 -8.15 -11.38 -11.65
N GLU A 112 -6.91 -10.89 -11.80
CA GLU A 112 -5.86 -11.63 -12.52
C GLU A 112 -4.99 -12.55 -11.65
N GLN A 113 -5.41 -12.85 -10.42
CA GLN A 113 -4.89 -14.02 -9.71
C GLN A 113 -5.97 -15.09 -9.70
N LYS A 114 -5.74 -16.15 -10.49
CA LYS A 114 -6.50 -17.40 -10.51
C LYS A 114 -6.54 -17.99 -9.07
N LYS A 115 -7.50 -17.53 -8.27
CA LYS A 115 -7.71 -17.95 -6.88
C LYS A 115 -8.68 -19.12 -6.86
N ASP A 116 -8.25 -20.26 -7.35
CA ASP A 116 -8.81 -21.54 -6.94
C ASP A 116 -8.37 -21.80 -5.49
N ARG A 117 -9.04 -21.12 -4.53
CA ARG A 117 -8.65 -21.20 -3.12
C ARG A 117 -9.15 -22.49 -2.45
N PHE A 118 -10.08 -23.23 -3.03
CA PHE A 118 -10.56 -24.52 -2.52
C PHE A 118 -11.10 -25.44 -3.64
N PRO A 119 -10.27 -26.29 -4.25
CA PRO A 119 -10.72 -27.24 -5.28
C PRO A 119 -11.51 -28.45 -4.73
N GLU A 120 -11.56 -28.68 -3.41
CA GLU A 120 -12.20 -29.87 -2.82
C GLU A 120 -13.69 -29.71 -2.46
N LEU A 121 -14.33 -28.59 -2.79
CA LEU A 121 -15.73 -28.33 -2.40
C LEU A 121 -16.77 -28.60 -3.49
N ALA A 122 -16.39 -29.19 -4.63
CA ALA A 122 -17.37 -29.69 -5.59
C ALA A 122 -17.85 -31.09 -5.16
N PRO A 123 -19.14 -31.30 -4.83
CA PRO A 123 -19.66 -32.64 -4.54
C PRO A 123 -19.62 -33.51 -5.81
N SER A 124 -19.34 -34.80 -5.61
CA SER A 124 -19.28 -35.86 -6.64
C SER A 124 -20.61 -36.09 -7.34
#